data_AF-A0A5K7X597-F1
#
_entry.id   AF-A0A5K7X597-F1
#
_cell.length_a   1.000
_cell.length_b   1.000
_cell.length_c   1.000
_cell.angle_alpha   90.00
_cell.angle_beta   90.00
_cell.angle_gamma   90.00
#
_symmetry.space_group_name_H-M   'P 1'
#
loop_
_entity.id
_entity.type
_entity.pdbx_description
1 polymer ?
#
loop_
_entity_poly.entity_id
_entity_poly.type
_entity_poly.pdbx_seq_one_letter_code
_entity_poly.pdbx_strand_id
1 'polypeptide(L)'
;MVRTLLVTVVGLFVSATAAAEEIPLKSIWALDMPGTQDIRKLDPPREKQPESVQEFIKSSLVERTAQTLNSDKLTRNGGTGRGFVVAATGVEALKQSHDVLAKEAERVDSVPAGEELSLVFYSYSSGQYVHLEQVERDGETITVKYRNVPHRTLDMSPHIALIPLGELSAGKYRVKVEELPPKEKTDTPQKTRHVVCDSFSFVVSKTE
;
A
#
# COMPACT_ATOMS: atom_id res chain seq x y z
N MET A 1 -3.78 55.26 44.12
CA MET A 1 -3.66 53.77 44.16
C MET A 1 -4.53 53.20 43.06
N VAL A 2 -3.93 52.76 41.95
CA VAL A 2 -4.64 52.22 40.77
C VAL A 2 -4.52 50.70 40.82
N ARG A 3 -5.65 49.99 40.90
CA ARG A 3 -5.73 48.52 40.88
C ARG A 3 -6.00 48.07 39.44
N THR A 4 -4.99 47.46 38.80
CA THR A 4 -5.13 46.84 37.48
C THR A 4 -5.71 45.44 37.64
N LEU A 5 -6.89 45.19 37.07
CA LEU A 5 -7.54 43.88 37.03
C LEU A 5 -7.00 43.10 35.81
N LEU A 6 -6.29 42.00 36.07
CA LEU A 6 -5.91 41.04 35.03
C LEU A 6 -7.09 40.11 34.76
N VAL A 7 -7.67 40.18 33.57
CA VAL A 7 -8.70 39.24 33.11
C VAL A 7 -8.00 38.11 32.36
N THR A 8 -7.86 36.96 33.02
CA THR A 8 -7.34 35.74 32.39
C THR A 8 -8.45 35.09 31.59
N VAL A 9 -8.46 35.30 30.27
CA VAL A 9 -9.34 34.58 29.35
C VAL A 9 -8.79 33.16 29.18
N VAL A 10 -9.39 32.20 29.90
CA VAL A 10 -9.13 30.77 29.71
C VAL A 10 -9.85 30.37 28.43
N GLY A 11 -9.14 30.41 27.30
CA GLY A 11 -9.63 29.90 26.03
C GLY A 11 -9.66 28.37 26.06
N LEU A 12 -10.87 27.80 26.18
CA LEU A 12 -11.09 26.38 25.92
C LEU A 12 -10.83 26.12 24.43
N PHE A 13 -9.66 25.58 24.09
CA PHE A 13 -9.42 25.01 22.78
C PHE A 13 -10.16 23.67 22.70
N VAL A 14 -11.32 23.67 22.02
CA VAL A 14 -11.99 22.44 21.62
C VAL A 14 -11.18 21.86 20.47
N SER A 15 -10.30 20.90 20.77
CA SER A 15 -9.64 20.09 19.74
C SER A 15 -10.69 19.22 19.09
N ALA A 16 -11.17 19.60 17.91
CA ALA A 16 -11.96 18.71 17.07
C ALA A 16 -11.05 17.54 16.67
N THR A 17 -11.33 16.36 17.21
CA THR A 17 -10.75 15.11 16.69
C THR A 17 -11.26 14.94 15.27
N ALA A 18 -10.39 15.15 14.28
CA ALA A 18 -10.70 14.80 12.91
C ALA A 18 -11.06 13.31 12.89
N ALA A 19 -12.24 12.97 12.35
CA ALA A 19 -12.62 11.58 12.21
C ALA A 19 -11.66 10.91 11.22
N ALA A 20 -11.34 9.63 11.45
CA ALA A 20 -10.58 8.83 10.51
C ALA A 20 -11.28 8.84 9.14
N GLU A 21 -10.54 9.18 8.10
CA GLU A 21 -10.99 9.21 6.73
C GLU A 21 -10.79 7.82 6.10
N GLU A 22 -11.87 7.24 5.59
CA GLU A 22 -11.80 5.98 4.87
C GLU A 22 -11.38 6.23 3.41
N ILE A 23 -10.33 5.55 2.95
CA ILE A 23 -9.92 5.53 1.54
C ILE A 23 -10.75 4.45 0.85
N PRO A 24 -11.68 4.79 -0.07
CA PRO A 24 -12.59 3.81 -0.62
C PRO A 24 -11.85 2.72 -1.43
N LEU A 25 -12.14 1.44 -1.20
CA LEU A 25 -11.46 0.35 -1.94
C LEU A 25 -11.56 0.52 -3.47
N LYS A 26 -12.67 1.06 -3.96
CA LYS A 26 -12.90 1.35 -5.39
C LYS A 26 -11.96 2.41 -5.97
N SER A 27 -11.21 3.18 -5.18
CA SER A 27 -10.18 4.11 -5.68
C SER A 27 -8.79 3.48 -5.76
N ILE A 28 -8.60 2.30 -5.17
CA ILE A 28 -7.32 1.58 -5.12
C ILE A 28 -7.15 0.76 -6.39
N TRP A 29 -5.98 0.81 -7.01
CA TRP A 29 -5.60 -0.08 -8.11
C TRP A 29 -4.90 -1.31 -7.55
N ALA A 30 -5.41 -2.52 -7.76
CA ALA A 30 -4.77 -3.72 -7.25
C ALA A 30 -4.85 -4.93 -8.19
N LEU A 31 -3.93 -5.87 -7.99
CA LEU A 31 -3.87 -7.14 -8.68
C LEU A 31 -4.69 -8.19 -7.91
N ASP A 32 -5.81 -8.61 -8.51
CA ASP A 32 -6.66 -9.70 -8.02
C ASP A 32 -7.17 -9.52 -6.58
N MET A 33 -7.49 -8.29 -6.18
CA MET A 33 -8.11 -7.98 -4.89
C MET A 33 -9.57 -7.53 -5.08
N PRO A 34 -10.56 -8.22 -4.50
CA PRO A 34 -11.97 -7.85 -4.63
C PRO A 34 -12.27 -6.44 -4.12
N GLY A 35 -13.19 -5.74 -4.79
CA GLY A 35 -13.63 -4.39 -4.42
C GLY A 35 -12.68 -3.26 -4.85
N THR A 36 -11.54 -3.59 -5.45
CA THR A 36 -10.56 -2.62 -6.00
C THR A 36 -10.68 -2.49 -7.52
N GLN A 37 -9.98 -1.53 -8.11
CA GLN A 37 -9.82 -1.41 -9.55
C GLN A 37 -8.73 -2.37 -10.04
N ASP A 38 -8.98 -3.05 -11.16
CA ASP A 38 -8.00 -3.95 -11.75
C ASP A 38 -6.79 -3.17 -12.27
N ILE A 39 -5.62 -3.36 -11.63
CA ILE A 39 -4.37 -2.69 -11.97
C ILE A 39 -3.89 -2.98 -13.39
N ARG A 40 -4.33 -4.09 -14.01
CA ARG A 40 -4.02 -4.43 -15.42
C ARG A 40 -4.54 -3.39 -16.41
N LYS A 41 -5.51 -2.56 -16.02
CA LYS A 41 -6.00 -1.46 -16.86
C LYS A 41 -5.03 -0.27 -16.95
N LEU A 42 -3.98 -0.25 -16.12
CA LEU A 42 -2.91 0.75 -16.21
C LEU A 42 -1.86 0.39 -17.27
N ASP A 43 -1.80 -0.86 -17.71
CA ASP A 43 -0.89 -1.23 -18.79
C ASP A 43 -1.30 -0.53 -20.10
N PRO A 44 -0.32 -0.07 -20.89
CA PRO A 44 -0.61 0.54 -22.18
C PRO A 44 -1.37 -0.45 -23.09
N PRO A 45 -2.34 0.04 -23.89
CA PRO A 45 -3.03 -0.82 -24.83
C PRO A 45 -2.03 -1.43 -25.80
N ARG A 46 -2.18 -2.72 -26.05
CA ARG A 46 -1.28 -3.44 -26.95
C ARG A 46 -1.79 -3.37 -28.37
N GLU A 47 -0.92 -3.00 -29.29
CA GLU A 47 -1.23 -2.97 -30.72
C GLU A 47 -1.37 -4.39 -31.31
N LYS A 48 -0.67 -5.36 -30.72
CA LYS A 48 -0.64 -6.76 -31.18
C LYS A 48 -0.80 -7.71 -29.99
N GLN A 49 -1.44 -8.86 -30.26
CA GLN A 49 -1.42 -9.95 -29.31
C GLN A 49 -0.01 -10.54 -29.23
N PRO A 50 0.50 -10.81 -28.02
CA PRO A 50 1.82 -11.42 -27.88
C PRO A 50 1.80 -12.84 -28.42
N GLU A 51 2.86 -13.24 -29.10
CA GLU A 51 3.03 -14.57 -29.69
C GLU A 51 3.45 -15.60 -28.63
N SER A 52 3.90 -15.13 -27.46
CA SER A 52 4.35 -15.98 -26.36
C SER A 52 4.04 -15.40 -24.98
N VAL A 53 4.03 -16.26 -23.96
CA VAL A 53 3.90 -15.85 -22.55
C VAL A 53 5.08 -14.94 -22.13
N GLN A 54 6.29 -15.21 -22.62
CA GLN A 54 7.46 -14.39 -22.31
C GLN A 54 7.33 -12.98 -22.90
N GLU A 55 6.81 -12.86 -24.11
CA GLU A 55 6.51 -11.57 -24.73
C GLU A 55 5.38 -10.85 -23.97
N PHE A 56 4.32 -11.57 -23.61
CA PHE A 56 3.23 -11.06 -22.78
C PHE A 56 3.77 -10.43 -21.50
N ILE A 57 4.59 -11.16 -20.74
CA ILE A 57 5.20 -10.67 -19.50
C ILE A 57 6.09 -9.46 -19.80
N LYS A 58 7.01 -9.53 -20.78
CA LYS A 58 7.90 -8.41 -21.10
C LYS A 58 7.15 -7.13 -21.47
N SER A 59 5.98 -7.26 -22.11
CA SER A 59 5.15 -6.14 -22.55
C SER A 59 4.22 -5.56 -21.48
N SER A 60 4.00 -6.27 -20.36
CA SER A 60 3.13 -5.83 -19.27
C SER A 60 3.94 -5.46 -18.05
N LEU A 61 3.75 -4.23 -17.58
CA LEU A 61 4.39 -3.77 -16.37
C LEU A 61 3.83 -4.50 -15.15
N VAL A 62 2.52 -4.71 -15.10
CA VAL A 62 1.85 -5.47 -14.04
C VAL A 62 2.42 -6.90 -13.93
N GLU A 63 2.57 -7.59 -15.05
CA GLU A 63 3.04 -8.98 -15.07
C GLU A 63 4.52 -9.08 -14.75
N ARG A 64 5.34 -8.10 -15.17
CA ARG A 64 6.74 -8.00 -14.71
C ARG A 64 6.81 -7.79 -13.20
N THR A 65 5.99 -6.90 -12.65
CA THR A 65 5.96 -6.65 -11.20
C THR A 65 5.50 -7.89 -10.44
N ALA A 66 4.46 -8.58 -10.91
CA ALA A 66 4.00 -9.85 -10.36
C ALA A 66 5.10 -10.92 -10.44
N GLN A 67 5.80 -11.01 -11.56
CA GLN A 67 6.93 -11.92 -11.73
C GLN A 67 8.06 -11.61 -10.74
N THR A 68 8.40 -10.34 -10.53
CA THR A 68 9.38 -9.90 -9.51
C THR A 68 8.98 -10.41 -8.12
N LEU A 69 7.73 -10.20 -7.72
CA LEU A 69 7.17 -10.66 -6.44
C LEU A 69 7.05 -12.20 -6.34
N ASN A 70 6.98 -12.91 -7.46
CA ASN A 70 7.02 -14.38 -7.48
C ASN A 70 8.45 -14.93 -7.41
N SER A 71 9.40 -14.25 -8.03
CA SER A 71 10.77 -14.72 -8.18
C SER A 71 11.63 -14.55 -6.93
N ASP A 72 11.21 -13.67 -6.01
CA ASP A 72 12.13 -13.23 -4.98
C ASP A 72 12.40 -14.30 -3.93
N LYS A 73 13.69 -14.64 -3.83
CA LYS A 73 14.25 -15.50 -2.79
C LYS A 73 14.23 -14.82 -1.42
N LEU A 74 13.75 -13.57 -1.29
CA LEU A 74 13.68 -12.82 -0.04
C LEU A 74 12.92 -13.55 1.08
N THR A 75 11.92 -14.38 0.76
CA THR A 75 11.29 -15.27 1.76
C THR A 75 12.28 -16.26 2.39
N ARG A 76 13.40 -16.58 1.73
CA ARG A 76 14.46 -17.47 2.27
C ARG A 76 15.28 -16.81 3.36
N ASN A 77 15.37 -15.48 3.38
CA ASN A 77 16.08 -14.72 4.43
C ASN A 77 15.13 -14.16 5.51
N GLY A 78 13.85 -14.56 5.49
CA GLY A 78 12.93 -14.40 6.61
C GLY A 78 12.21 -13.05 6.72
N GLY A 79 12.27 -12.18 5.72
CA GLY A 79 11.54 -10.91 5.73
C GLY A 79 10.81 -10.64 4.42
N THR A 80 9.58 -10.12 4.51
CA THR A 80 8.80 -9.61 3.36
C THR A 80 9.23 -8.20 2.98
N GLY A 81 9.95 -7.53 3.88
CA GLY A 81 10.34 -6.14 3.70
C GLY A 81 9.17 -5.21 3.90
N ARG A 82 9.49 -3.96 4.17
CA ARG A 82 8.50 -2.90 4.39
C ARG A 82 7.79 -2.48 3.10
N GLY A 83 6.52 -2.06 3.26
CA GLY A 83 5.85 -1.23 2.26
C GLY A 83 6.61 0.08 2.02
N PHE A 84 6.18 0.84 1.03
CA PHE A 84 6.81 2.12 0.69
C PHE A 84 5.82 3.05 -0.01
N VAL A 85 6.22 4.31 -0.19
CA VAL A 85 5.43 5.34 -0.89
C VAL A 85 6.17 5.75 -2.14
N VAL A 86 5.42 6.08 -3.18
CA VAL A 86 5.91 6.69 -4.41
C VAL A 86 5.21 8.02 -4.65
N ALA A 87 5.96 8.98 -5.18
CA ALA A 87 5.47 10.32 -5.53
C ALA A 87 4.86 10.33 -6.94
N ALA A 88 3.83 9.51 -7.11
CA ALA A 88 3.13 9.36 -8.38
C ALA A 88 1.78 8.69 -8.15
N THR A 89 0.96 8.67 -9.20
CA THR A 89 -0.31 7.92 -9.28
C THR A 89 -0.39 7.11 -10.57
N GLY A 90 -1.35 6.19 -10.64
CA GLY A 90 -1.65 5.42 -11.85
C GLY A 90 -0.44 4.64 -12.39
N VAL A 91 -0.22 4.74 -13.71
CA VAL A 91 0.85 3.99 -14.40
C VAL A 91 2.26 4.39 -13.94
N GLU A 92 2.48 5.65 -13.60
CA GLU A 92 3.79 6.12 -13.14
C GLU A 92 4.10 5.58 -11.73
N ALA A 93 3.09 5.52 -10.85
CA ALA A 93 3.21 4.85 -9.56
C ALA A 93 3.53 3.36 -9.71
N LEU A 94 2.86 2.67 -10.64
CA LEU A 94 3.15 1.27 -10.94
C LEU A 94 4.60 1.08 -11.41
N LYS A 95 5.09 1.96 -12.27
CA LYS A 95 6.47 1.92 -12.80
C LYS A 95 7.50 2.12 -11.70
N GLN A 96 7.36 3.18 -10.89
CA GLN A 96 8.25 3.40 -9.75
C GLN A 96 8.19 2.24 -8.75
N SER A 97 7.00 1.67 -8.53
CA SER A 97 6.83 0.48 -7.68
C SER A 97 7.60 -0.72 -8.22
N HIS A 98 7.52 -0.97 -9.52
CA HIS A 98 8.28 -2.02 -10.20
C HIS A 98 9.79 -1.81 -10.00
N ASP A 99 10.30 -0.61 -10.26
CA ASP A 99 11.73 -0.31 -10.19
C ASP A 99 12.27 -0.54 -8.76
N VAL A 100 11.51 -0.13 -7.73
CA VAL A 100 11.85 -0.39 -6.32
C VAL A 100 11.84 -1.89 -6.00
N LEU A 101 10.80 -2.61 -6.41
CA LEU A 101 10.66 -4.05 -6.14
C LEU A 101 11.72 -4.87 -6.90
N ALA A 102 12.08 -4.44 -8.11
CA ALA A 102 13.12 -5.03 -8.94
C ALA A 102 14.54 -4.68 -8.48
N LYS A 103 14.67 -3.80 -7.46
CA LYS A 103 15.95 -3.28 -6.95
C LYS A 103 16.72 -2.48 -8.00
N GLU A 104 15.99 -1.89 -8.94
CA GLU A 104 16.48 -0.95 -9.95
C GLU A 104 16.45 0.50 -9.41
N ALA A 105 15.64 0.75 -8.36
CA ALA A 105 15.60 1.98 -7.60
C ALA A 105 15.64 1.73 -6.09
N GLU A 106 16.09 2.72 -5.33
CA GLU A 106 16.06 2.68 -3.87
C GLU A 106 14.70 3.12 -3.32
N ARG A 107 14.31 2.58 -2.17
CA ARG A 107 13.14 3.06 -1.43
C ARG A 107 13.44 4.44 -0.86
N VAL A 108 12.55 5.40 -1.08
CA VAL A 108 12.63 6.71 -0.45
C VAL A 108 11.92 6.71 0.90
N ASP A 109 12.58 7.25 1.93
CA ASP A 109 12.00 7.44 3.26
C ASP A 109 11.43 8.87 3.44
N SER A 110 11.64 9.75 2.46
CA SER A 110 11.13 11.12 2.43
C SER A 110 10.59 11.45 1.04
N VAL A 111 9.43 12.11 1.00
CA VAL A 111 8.79 12.60 -0.23
C VAL A 111 8.39 14.07 -0.06
N PRO A 112 8.30 14.87 -1.15
CA PRO A 112 7.88 16.26 -1.07
C PRO A 112 6.41 16.42 -0.65
N ALA A 113 6.10 17.48 0.08
CA ALA A 113 4.73 17.91 0.34
C ALA A 113 4.08 18.45 -0.94
N GLY A 114 2.76 18.33 -1.03
CA GLY A 114 1.98 18.85 -2.17
C GLY A 114 2.11 18.01 -3.45
N GLU A 115 2.76 16.85 -3.39
CA GLU A 115 2.73 15.86 -4.46
C GLU A 115 1.64 14.83 -4.21
N GLU A 116 1.07 14.31 -5.30
CA GLU A 116 0.13 13.19 -5.26
C GLU A 116 0.88 11.90 -4.96
N LEU A 117 0.63 11.32 -3.79
CA LEU A 117 1.33 10.13 -3.31
C LEU A 117 0.49 8.85 -3.47
N SER A 118 1.16 7.74 -3.75
CA SER A 118 0.58 6.40 -3.67
C SER A 118 1.34 5.53 -2.67
N LEU A 119 0.61 4.90 -1.76
CA LEU A 119 1.14 3.84 -0.90
C LEU A 119 1.17 2.52 -1.68
N VAL A 120 2.32 1.86 -1.66
CA VAL A 120 2.52 0.55 -2.29
C VAL A 120 2.40 -0.54 -1.25
N PHE A 121 1.28 -1.26 -1.30
CA PHE A 121 1.02 -2.47 -0.51
C PHE A 121 1.28 -3.69 -1.39
N TYR A 122 1.99 -4.70 -0.89
CA TYR A 122 2.26 -5.89 -1.67
C TYR A 122 2.39 -7.16 -0.81
N SER A 123 2.27 -8.31 -1.47
CA SER A 123 2.59 -9.62 -0.93
C SER A 123 3.37 -10.45 -1.94
N TYR A 124 4.26 -11.30 -1.45
CA TYR A 124 4.89 -12.33 -2.27
C TYR A 124 3.92 -13.47 -2.53
N SER A 125 4.30 -14.34 -3.48
CA SER A 125 3.56 -15.56 -3.80
C SER A 125 3.29 -16.40 -2.55
N SER A 126 2.03 -16.75 -2.33
CA SER A 126 1.60 -17.56 -1.20
C SER A 126 0.46 -18.50 -1.58
N GLY A 127 0.19 -19.51 -0.75
CA GLY A 127 -0.97 -20.40 -0.92
C GLY A 127 -2.30 -19.78 -0.45
N GLN A 128 -2.35 -18.46 -0.27
CA GLN A 128 -3.53 -17.70 0.14
C GLN A 128 -3.63 -16.42 -0.70
N TYR A 129 -4.85 -16.04 -1.05
CA TYR A 129 -5.16 -14.71 -1.56
C TYR A 129 -5.00 -13.68 -0.45
N VAL A 130 -4.50 -12.50 -0.80
CA VAL A 130 -4.44 -11.34 0.09
C VAL A 130 -5.51 -10.35 -0.34
N HIS A 131 -6.58 -10.22 0.46
CA HIS A 131 -7.65 -9.27 0.19
C HIS A 131 -7.51 -8.04 1.07
N LEU A 132 -7.50 -6.85 0.45
CA LEU A 132 -7.72 -5.61 1.19
C LEU A 132 -9.18 -5.55 1.66
N GLU A 133 -9.38 -5.29 2.96
CA GLU A 133 -10.72 -5.15 3.54
C GLU A 133 -11.00 -3.69 3.90
N GLN A 134 -9.99 -2.93 4.31
CA GLN A 134 -10.15 -1.53 4.67
C GLN A 134 -8.84 -0.76 4.60
N VAL A 135 -8.92 0.51 4.22
CA VAL A 135 -7.81 1.47 4.37
C VAL A 135 -8.35 2.74 5.02
N GLU A 136 -7.73 3.15 6.13
CA GLU A 136 -8.13 4.34 6.90
C GLU A 136 -6.93 5.27 7.10
N ARG A 137 -7.18 6.58 7.04
CA ARG A 137 -6.23 7.64 7.40
C ARG A 137 -6.75 8.40 8.61
N ASP A 138 -6.00 8.37 9.70
CA ASP A 138 -6.26 9.12 10.92
C ASP A 138 -5.06 10.02 11.24
N GLY A 139 -5.14 11.27 10.78
CA GLY A 139 -4.03 12.22 10.81
C GLY A 139 -2.78 11.67 10.09
N GLU A 140 -1.70 11.49 10.84
CA GLU A 140 -0.43 10.97 10.35
C GLU A 140 -0.35 9.43 10.37
N THR A 141 -1.43 8.73 10.72
CA THR A 141 -1.47 7.26 10.71
C THR A 141 -2.34 6.75 9.57
N ILE A 142 -1.79 5.85 8.76
CA ILE A 142 -2.53 5.13 7.72
C ILE A 142 -2.60 3.66 8.16
N THR A 143 -3.80 3.09 8.24
CA THR A 143 -4.00 1.69 8.61
C THR A 143 -4.54 0.92 7.41
N VAL A 144 -3.78 -0.08 6.96
CA VAL A 144 -4.15 -1.01 5.90
C VAL A 144 -4.54 -2.33 6.55
N LYS A 145 -5.85 -2.65 6.50
CA LYS A 145 -6.39 -3.91 7.03
C LYS A 145 -6.60 -4.88 5.88
N TYR A 146 -6.01 -6.06 6.01
CA TYR A 146 -6.10 -7.11 4.99
C TYR A 146 -6.53 -8.43 5.60
N ARG A 147 -6.84 -9.40 4.75
CA ARG A 147 -7.18 -10.76 5.16
C ARG A 147 -6.58 -11.77 4.21
N ASN A 148 -5.99 -12.82 4.78
CA ASN A 148 -5.60 -14.00 4.02
C ASN A 148 -6.82 -14.90 3.78
N VAL A 149 -7.07 -15.25 2.52
CA VAL A 149 -8.17 -16.12 2.11
C VAL A 149 -7.57 -17.37 1.43
N PRO A 150 -7.83 -18.59 1.93
CA PRO A 150 -7.28 -19.80 1.34
C PRO A 150 -7.65 -19.94 -0.14
N HIS A 151 -6.66 -20.30 -0.99
CA HIS A 151 -6.98 -20.76 -2.34
C HIS A 151 -7.77 -22.08 -2.27
N ARG A 152 -8.71 -22.26 -3.20
CA ARG A 152 -9.32 -23.57 -3.47
C ARG A 152 -8.45 -24.46 -4.37
N THR A 153 -7.46 -23.85 -5.02
CA THR A 153 -6.52 -24.45 -5.96
C THR A 153 -5.11 -24.48 -5.37
N LEU A 154 -4.17 -25.13 -6.06
CA LEU A 154 -2.74 -25.11 -5.72
C LEU A 154 -2.02 -23.85 -6.25
N ASP A 155 -2.79 -22.86 -6.71
CA ASP A 155 -2.23 -21.65 -7.29
C ASP A 155 -1.53 -20.84 -6.18
N MET A 156 -0.45 -20.17 -6.58
CA MET A 156 0.20 -19.18 -5.74
C MET A 156 0.22 -17.87 -6.50
N SER A 157 -0.36 -16.83 -5.89
CA SER A 157 -0.40 -15.50 -6.50
C SER A 157 0.32 -14.48 -5.62
N PRO A 158 1.14 -13.59 -6.21
CA PRO A 158 1.56 -12.38 -5.56
C PRO A 158 0.42 -11.36 -5.65
N HIS A 159 0.45 -10.36 -4.79
CA HIS A 159 -0.51 -9.27 -4.85
C HIS A 159 0.19 -7.93 -4.71
N ILE A 160 -0.35 -6.92 -5.37
CA ILE A 160 0.12 -5.53 -5.28
C ILE A 160 -1.09 -4.61 -5.34
N ALA A 161 -1.06 -3.53 -4.57
CA ALA A 161 -2.03 -2.46 -4.58
C ALA A 161 -1.35 -1.09 -4.51
N LEU A 162 -1.84 -0.16 -5.33
CA LEU A 162 -1.49 1.26 -5.32
C LEU A 162 -2.66 2.00 -4.66
N ILE A 163 -2.45 2.37 -3.40
CA ILE A 163 -3.43 3.02 -2.55
C ILE A 163 -3.21 4.54 -2.67
N PRO A 164 -4.14 5.29 -3.30
CA PRO A 164 -3.97 6.74 -3.44
C PRO A 164 -4.06 7.42 -2.08
N LEU A 165 -3.02 8.18 -1.71
CA LEU A 165 -3.00 8.99 -0.49
C LEU A 165 -3.37 10.45 -0.76
N GLY A 166 -3.34 10.86 -2.04
CA GLY A 166 -3.44 12.26 -2.46
C GLY A 166 -2.25 13.08 -1.98
N GLU A 167 -2.45 14.39 -1.90
CA GLU A 167 -1.51 15.31 -1.28
C GLU A 167 -1.50 15.17 0.24
N LEU A 168 -0.31 15.03 0.83
CA LEU A 168 -0.11 14.98 2.28
C LEU A 168 0.56 16.27 2.77
N SER A 169 0.14 16.74 3.94
CA SER A 169 0.83 17.83 4.64
C SER A 169 2.19 17.34 5.14
N ALA A 170 3.16 18.25 5.24
CA ALA A 170 4.47 17.93 5.80
C ALA A 170 4.33 17.35 7.22
N GLY A 171 5.02 16.25 7.49
CA GLY A 171 4.83 15.48 8.72
C GLY A 171 5.49 14.10 8.67
N LYS A 172 5.44 13.36 9.78
CA LYS A 172 5.97 11.99 9.85
C LYS A 172 4.81 11.01 9.87
N TYR A 173 4.62 10.30 8.78
CA TYR A 173 3.52 9.35 8.65
C TYR A 173 3.95 7.95 9.09
N ARG A 174 3.00 7.23 9.71
CA ARG A 174 3.13 5.82 10.06
C ARG A 174 2.10 5.01 9.29
N VAL A 175 2.56 3.97 8.59
CA VAL A 175 1.69 3.00 7.94
C VAL A 175 1.67 1.73 8.78
N LYS A 176 0.49 1.35 9.25
CA LYS A 176 0.21 0.09 9.92
C LYS A 176 -0.38 -0.89 8.92
N VAL A 177 0.14 -2.11 8.91
CA VAL A 177 -0.37 -3.21 8.09
C VAL A 177 -0.88 -4.29 9.05
N GLU A 178 -2.19 -4.52 9.05
CA GLU A 178 -2.88 -5.34 10.05
C GLU A 178 -3.64 -6.49 9.38
N GLU A 179 -3.31 -7.72 9.75
CA GLU A 179 -4.06 -8.90 9.33
C GLU A 179 -5.32 -9.05 10.18
N LEU A 180 -6.48 -9.13 9.53
CA LEU A 180 -7.75 -9.43 10.17
C LEU A 180 -7.90 -10.94 10.37
N PRO A 181 -8.53 -11.38 11.48
CA PRO A 181 -8.77 -12.80 11.73
C PRO A 181 -9.64 -13.40 10.62
N PRO A 182 -9.49 -14.68 10.21
CA PRO A 182 -10.30 -15.30 9.14
C PRO A 182 -11.83 -15.13 9.32
N LYS A 183 -12.59 -15.09 8.20
CA LYS A 183 -14.08 -14.96 8.26
C LYS A 183 -14.72 -16.25 8.78
N GLU A 184 -14.13 -17.39 8.43
CA GLU A 184 -14.58 -18.71 8.83
C GLU A 184 -13.61 -19.28 9.86
N LYS A 185 -14.14 -19.96 10.88
CA LYS A 185 -13.31 -20.67 11.86
C LYS A 185 -12.76 -21.92 11.18
N THR A 186 -11.46 -21.95 10.91
CA THR A 186 -10.77 -23.17 10.51
C THR A 186 -10.33 -23.92 11.76
N ASP A 187 -10.59 -25.22 11.84
CA ASP A 187 -10.24 -26.05 13.02
C ASP A 187 -8.73 -26.19 13.26
N THR A 188 -7.91 -25.83 12.27
CA THR A 188 -6.45 -25.87 12.37
C THR A 188 -5.86 -24.46 12.26
N PRO A 189 -5.05 -24.02 13.25
CA PRO A 189 -4.28 -22.80 13.13
C PRO A 189 -3.20 -23.00 12.06
N GLN A 190 -3.45 -22.45 10.88
CA GLN A 190 -2.46 -22.41 9.82
C GLN A 190 -1.37 -21.40 10.25
N LYS A 191 -0.14 -21.87 10.46
CA LYS A 191 1.00 -20.95 10.61
C LYS A 191 1.20 -20.25 9.27
N THR A 192 0.63 -19.06 9.13
CA THR A 192 0.86 -18.22 7.97
C THR A 192 2.31 -17.78 7.99
N ARG A 193 3.03 -18.04 6.89
CA ARG A 193 4.31 -17.35 6.67
C ARG A 193 3.95 -15.89 6.47
N HIS A 194 4.68 -14.98 7.10
CA HIS A 194 4.53 -13.57 6.80
C HIS A 194 4.90 -13.39 5.32
N VAL A 195 3.91 -13.07 4.47
CA VAL A 195 4.06 -12.90 3.02
C VAL A 195 3.70 -11.49 2.56
N VAL A 196 3.07 -10.70 3.43
CA VAL A 196 2.67 -9.31 3.18
C VAL A 196 3.75 -8.36 3.67
N CYS A 197 3.89 -7.21 3.00
CA CYS A 197 4.85 -6.18 3.38
C CYS A 197 4.65 -5.68 4.83
N ASP A 198 5.75 -5.36 5.52
CA ASP A 198 5.74 -4.88 6.89
C ASP A 198 5.22 -3.43 7.02
N SER A 199 4.74 -3.10 8.22
CA SER A 199 4.45 -1.72 8.64
C SER A 199 5.71 -0.84 8.55
N PHE A 200 5.54 0.44 8.27
CA PHE A 200 6.67 1.36 8.11
C PHE A 200 6.33 2.82 8.45
N SER A 201 7.30 3.71 8.28
CA SER A 201 7.11 5.15 8.42
C SER A 201 7.88 5.87 7.32
N PHE A 202 7.36 7.02 6.91
CA PHE A 202 8.00 7.90 5.94
C PHE A 202 7.78 9.36 6.34
N VAL A 203 8.54 10.27 5.75
CA VAL A 203 8.46 11.71 6.00
C VAL A 203 7.92 12.40 4.77
N VAL A 204 7.03 13.36 4.98
CA VAL A 204 6.63 14.33 3.96
C VAL A 204 7.36 15.63 4.30
N SER A 205 8.34 16.01 3.47
CA SER A 205 9.16 17.21 3.67
C SER A 205 8.49 18.44 3.10
N LYS A 206 8.66 19.61 3.73
CA LYS A 206 8.20 20.87 3.15
C LYS A 206 8.91 21.11 1.81
N THR A 207 8.16 21.58 0.82
CA THR A 207 8.72 22.08 -0.43
C THR A 207 9.50 23.35 -0.12
N GLU A 208 10.79 23.38 -0.49
CA GLU A 208 11.64 24.57 -0.35
C GLU A 208 11.25 25.69 -1.32
#